data_AF-A0A0Q9MXB9-F1
#
_entry.id   AF-A0A0Q9MXB9-F1
#
_cell.length_a   1.000
_cell.length_b   1.000
_cell.length_c   1.000
_cell.angle_alpha   90.00
_cell.angle_beta   90.00
_cell.angle_gamma   90.00
#
_symmetry.space_group_name_H-M   'P 1'
#
loop_
_entity.id
_entity.type
_entity.pdbx_description
1 polymer ?
#
loop_
_entity_poly.entity_id
_entity_poly.type
_entity_poly.pdbx_seq_one_letter_code
_entity_poly.pdbx_strand_id
1 'polypeptide(L)'
;MEMKWLAYRIYPEPFGTTYQYTDLLNEAAVETLFDYCQILEAMISREGWEFIINYYGYQVLYEINERSNWFDCENLEGFNFEVEAHMDSLPER
;
A
#
# COMPACT_ATOMS: atom_id res chain seq x y z
N MET A 1 16.05 18.40 -2.11
CA MET A 1 15.40 17.31 -2.87
C MET A 1 14.60 16.55 -1.85
N GLU A 2 13.28 16.76 -1.81
CA GLU A 2 12.45 16.06 -0.83
C GLU A 2 12.52 14.56 -1.09
N MET A 3 12.88 13.78 -0.08
CA MET A 3 12.79 12.33 -0.14
C MET A 3 11.31 11.98 -0.22
N LYS A 4 10.88 11.65 -1.43
CA LYS A 4 9.54 11.14 -1.68
C LYS A 4 9.50 9.69 -1.26
N TRP A 5 9.02 9.45 -0.05
CA TRP A 5 8.66 8.11 0.38
C TRP A 5 7.49 7.60 -0.47
N LEU A 6 7.49 6.31 -0.77
CA LEU A 6 6.36 5.67 -1.48
C LEU A 6 5.29 5.21 -0.52
N ALA A 7 5.69 4.85 0.70
CA ALA A 7 4.80 4.64 1.83
C ALA A 7 5.46 5.11 3.13
N TYR A 8 4.64 5.35 4.13
CA TYR A 8 5.08 5.80 5.45
C TYR A 8 4.27 5.09 6.53
N ARG A 9 4.94 4.60 7.56
CA ARG A 9 4.33 4.15 8.82
C ARG A 9 4.71 5.12 9.94
N ILE A 10 3.74 5.45 10.81
CA ILE A 10 3.96 6.38 11.92
C ILE A 10 4.96 5.89 12.97
N TYR A 11 5.11 4.57 13.12
CA TYR A 11 6.01 3.97 14.11
C TYR A 11 7.37 3.54 13.52
N PRO A 12 8.44 3.61 14.32
CA PRO A 12 8.47 4.11 15.71
C PRO A 12 8.43 5.65 15.76
N GLU A 13 7.62 6.22 16.64
CA GLU A 13 7.62 7.67 16.88
C GLU A 13 8.95 8.13 17.52
N PRO A 14 9.42 9.36 17.26
CA PRO A 14 8.82 10.37 16.38
C PRO A 14 9.26 10.27 14.91
N PHE A 15 10.06 9.26 14.56
CA PHE A 15 10.75 9.21 13.27
C PHE A 15 9.95 8.50 12.17
N GLY A 16 9.07 7.58 12.56
CA GLY A 16 8.34 6.69 11.66
C GLY A 16 9.27 5.77 10.86
N THR A 17 8.67 5.08 9.90
CA THR A 17 9.37 4.23 8.93
C THR A 17 8.95 4.65 7.53
N THR A 18 9.92 5.02 6.69
CA THR A 18 9.67 5.31 5.27
C THR A 18 10.02 4.11 4.42
N TYR A 19 9.24 3.89 3.36
CA TYR A 19 9.45 2.81 2.40
C TYR A 19 9.82 3.41 1.05
N GLN A 20 10.87 2.88 0.45
CA GLN A 20 11.37 3.21 -0.86
C GLN A 20 11.08 2.07 -1.85
N TYR A 21 11.41 2.28 -3.13
CA TYR A 21 11.21 1.28 -4.18
C TYR A 21 11.75 -0.11 -3.80
N THR A 22 12.97 -0.18 -3.25
CA THR A 22 13.61 -1.46 -2.89
C THR A 22 12.86 -2.22 -1.80
N ASP A 23 12.20 -1.51 -0.88
CA ASP A 23 11.41 -2.14 0.17
C ASP A 23 10.14 -2.75 -0.42
N LEU A 24 9.51 -2.03 -1.35
CA LEU A 24 8.28 -2.47 -2.02
C LEU A 24 8.51 -3.57 -3.08
N LEU A 25 9.76 -3.92 -3.42
CA LEU A 25 10.08 -5.10 -4.24
C LEU A 25 9.98 -6.42 -3.48
N ASN A 26 9.83 -6.38 -2.15
CA ASN A 26 9.65 -7.56 -1.32
C ASN A 26 8.17 -7.76 -0.97
N GLU A 27 7.56 -8.84 -1.45
CA GLU A 27 6.15 -9.15 -1.24
C GLU A 27 5.78 -9.18 0.25
N ALA A 28 6.63 -9.78 1.09
CA ALA A 28 6.38 -9.87 2.53
C ALA A 28 6.40 -8.49 3.22
N ALA A 29 7.19 -7.55 2.69
CA ALA A 29 7.18 -6.17 3.17
C ALA A 29 5.91 -5.42 2.74
N VAL A 30 5.38 -5.71 1.54
CA VAL A 30 4.11 -5.17 1.08
C VAL A 30 2.93 -5.71 1.89
N GLU A 31 2.93 -7.01 2.20
CA GLU A 31 1.93 -7.64 3.08
C GLU A 31 1.95 -7.01 4.47
N THR A 32 3.13 -6.89 5.07
CA THR A 32 3.28 -6.22 6.38
C THR A 32 2.80 -4.77 6.33
N LEU A 33 3.02 -4.08 5.21
CA LEU A 33 2.55 -2.71 5.01
C LEU A 33 1.02 -2.63 4.89
N PHE A 34 0.38 -3.61 4.24
CA PHE A 34 -1.09 -3.73 4.18
C PHE A 34 -1.67 -3.94 5.58
N ASP A 35 -1.06 -4.81 6.40
CA ASP A 35 -1.45 -5.00 7.80
C ASP A 35 -1.42 -3.67 8.58
N TYR A 36 -0.38 -2.85 8.38
CA TYR A 36 -0.27 -1.54 9.03
C TYR A 36 -1.29 -0.54 8.49
N CYS A 37 -1.60 -0.56 7.19
CA CYS A 37 -2.64 0.29 6.62
C CYS A 37 -4.03 -0.09 7.13
N GLN A 38 -4.29 -1.39 7.32
CA GLN A 38 -5.55 -1.94 7.86
C GLN A 38 -5.86 -1.41 9.27
N ILE A 39 -4.84 -1.09 10.06
CA ILE A 39 -4.98 -0.49 11.41
C ILE A 39 -4.67 1.01 11.45
N LEU A 40 -4.60 1.68 10.30
CA LEU A 40 -4.37 3.13 10.17
C LEU A 40 -3.00 3.60 10.68
N GLU A 41 -2.00 2.72 10.75
CA GLU A 41 -0.63 3.07 11.15
C GLU A 41 0.26 3.45 9.97
N ALA A 42 -0.13 3.09 8.74
CA ALA A 42 0.61 3.37 7.53
C ALA A 42 -0.26 3.93 6.42
N MET A 43 0.39 4.63 5.49
CA MET A 43 -0.20 5.11 4.24
C MET A 43 0.72 4.77 3.07
N ILE A 44 0.13 4.35 1.96
CA ILE A 44 0.81 4.20 0.67
C ILE A 44 0.45 5.43 -0.16
N SER A 45 1.46 6.16 -0.65
CA SER A 45 1.26 7.30 -1.54
C SER A 45 0.69 6.85 -2.89
N ARG A 46 0.14 7.79 -3.68
CA ARG A 46 -0.35 7.49 -5.04
C ARG A 46 0.73 6.81 -5.88
N GLU A 47 1.97 7.29 -5.83
CA GLU A 47 3.08 6.69 -6.58
C GLU A 47 3.54 5.34 -6.00
N GLY A 48 3.34 5.14 -4.70
CA GLY A 48 3.57 3.83 -4.08
C GLY A 48 2.59 2.80 -4.63
N TRP A 49 1.31 3.15 -4.70
CA TRP A 49 0.28 2.32 -5.32
C TRP A 49 0.55 2.06 -6.80
N GLU A 50 0.81 3.11 -7.59
CA GLU A 50 1.19 2.98 -8.99
C GLU A 50 2.39 2.04 -9.16
N PHE A 51 3.40 2.14 -8.31
CA PHE A 51 4.56 1.28 -8.36
C PHE A 51 4.22 -0.20 -8.09
N ILE A 52 3.53 -0.50 -6.98
CA ILE A 52 3.24 -1.90 -6.63
C ILE A 52 2.22 -2.53 -7.58
N ILE A 53 1.27 -1.75 -8.12
CA ILE A 53 0.35 -2.21 -9.17
C ILE A 53 1.13 -2.55 -10.44
N ASN A 54 2.07 -1.70 -10.87
CA ASN A 54 2.89 -1.97 -12.05
C ASN A 54 3.83 -3.18 -11.86
N TYR A 55 4.35 -3.40 -10.65
CA TYR A 55 5.32 -4.47 -10.38
C TYR A 55 4.67 -5.84 -10.13
N TYR A 56 3.65 -5.90 -9.26
CA TYR A 56 2.99 -7.16 -8.89
C TYR A 56 1.73 -7.46 -9.70
N GLY A 57 1.04 -6.43 -10.19
CA GLY A 57 -0.29 -6.54 -10.76
C GLY A 57 -1.37 -6.77 -9.70
N TYR A 58 -2.61 -6.49 -10.07
CA TYR A 58 -3.76 -6.58 -9.16
C TYR A 58 -3.99 -7.99 -8.59
N GLN A 59 -3.74 -9.05 -9.36
CA GLN A 59 -3.97 -10.43 -8.91
C GLN A 59 -3.14 -10.75 -7.65
N VAL A 60 -1.84 -10.44 -7.67
CA VAL A 60 -0.95 -10.69 -6.53
C VAL A 60 -1.29 -9.77 -5.35
N LEU A 61 -1.61 -8.51 -5.63
CA LEU A 61 -2.04 -7.56 -4.59
C LEU A 61 -3.35 -7.98 -3.92
N TYR A 62 -4.28 -8.59 -4.66
CA TYR A 62 -5.50 -9.16 -4.11
C TYR A 62 -5.19 -10.36 -3.19
N GLU A 63 -4.28 -11.25 -3.59
CA GLU A 63 -3.84 -12.37 -2.74
C GLU A 63 -3.15 -11.89 -1.46
N ILE A 64 -2.40 -10.79 -1.51
CA ILE A 64 -1.84 -10.13 -0.31
C ILE A 64 -2.98 -9.55 0.54
N ASN A 65 -3.92 -8.85 -0.08
CA ASN A 65 -5.07 -8.27 0.60
C ASN A 65 -5.90 -9.31 1.35
N GLU A 66 -6.15 -10.49 0.77
CA GLU A 66 -6.88 -11.59 1.44
C GLU A 66 -6.17 -12.10 2.70
N ARG A 67 -4.83 -12.00 2.76
CA ARG A 67 -4.04 -12.37 3.95
C ARG A 67 -4.04 -11.29 5.00
N SER A 68 -3.89 -10.03 4.58
CA SER A 68 -3.90 -8.85 5.46
C SER A 68 -5.29 -8.41 5.91
N ASN A 69 -6.34 -8.84 5.17
CA ASN A 69 -7.73 -8.46 5.36
C ASN A 69 -7.93 -6.93 5.45
N TRP A 70 -7.26 -6.16 4.56
CA TRP A 70 -7.34 -4.70 4.56
C TRP A 70 -8.63 -4.20 3.89
N PHE A 71 -8.78 -4.43 2.60
CA PHE A 71 -10.02 -4.14 1.88
C PHE A 71 -10.96 -5.35 1.98
N ASP A 72 -12.19 -5.10 2.41
CA ASP A 72 -13.26 -6.12 2.46
C ASP A 72 -13.87 -6.25 1.05
N CYS A 73 -13.35 -7.19 0.27
CA CYS A 73 -13.73 -7.40 -1.13
C CYS A 73 -14.03 -8.87 -1.40
N GLU A 74 -15.14 -9.15 -2.09
CA GLU A 74 -15.53 -10.53 -2.40
C GLU A 74 -14.70 -11.19 -3.52
N ASN A 75 -14.06 -10.38 -4.37
CA ASN A 75 -13.32 -10.85 -5.54
C ASN A 75 -12.33 -9.78 -6.05
N LEU A 76 -11.51 -10.18 -7.02
CA LEU A 76 -10.50 -9.32 -7.66
C LEU A 76 -11.08 -8.04 -8.28
N GLU A 77 -12.25 -8.10 -8.93
CA GLU A 77 -12.85 -6.92 -9.56
C GLU A 77 -13.27 -5.89 -8.51
N GLY A 78 -13.86 -6.36 -7.41
CA GLY A 78 -14.17 -5.51 -6.24
C GLY A 78 -12.90 -4.90 -5.64
N PHE A 79 -11.83 -5.69 -5.49
CA PHE A 79 -10.55 -5.19 -5.01
C PHE A 79 -9.96 -4.09 -5.91
N ASN A 80 -9.98 -4.28 -7.23
CA ASN A 80 -9.50 -3.25 -8.17
C ASN A 80 -10.27 -1.95 -8.01
N PHE A 81 -11.61 -2.03 -7.91
CA PHE A 81 -12.47 -0.86 -7.70
C PHE A 81 -12.15 -0.14 -6.40
N GLU A 82 -12.01 -0.87 -5.29
CA GLU A 82 -11.67 -0.29 -3.98
C GLU A 82 -10.27 0.35 -3.97
N VAL A 83 -9.29 -0.27 -4.62
CA VAL A 83 -7.94 0.31 -4.75
C VAL A 83 -7.98 1.60 -5.58
N GLU A 84 -8.68 1.62 -6.72
CA GLU A 84 -8.83 2.81 -7.55
C GLU A 84 -9.54 3.94 -6.79
N ALA A 85 -10.65 3.65 -6.12
CA ALA A 85 -11.38 4.62 -5.31
C ALA A 85 -10.53 5.14 -4.13
N HIS A 86 -9.78 4.25 -3.48
CA HIS A 86 -8.84 4.62 -2.43
C HIS A 86 -7.76 5.55 -2.97
N MET A 87 -7.14 5.20 -4.10
CA MET A 87 -6.14 6.05 -4.76
C MET A 87 -6.69 7.43 -5.11
N ASP A 88 -7.92 7.51 -5.63
CA ASP A 88 -8.57 8.78 -5.95
C ASP A 88 -8.87 9.66 -4.72
N SER A 89 -9.05 9.03 -3.55
CA SER A 89 -9.20 9.76 -2.28
C SER A 89 -7.89 10.30 -1.72
N LEU A 90 -6.73 9.82 -2.21
CA LEU A 90 -5.43 10.29 -1.76
C LEU A 90 -5.19 11.73 -2.21
N PRO A 91 -4.56 12.58 -1.36
CA PRO A 91 -4.28 13.96 -1.70
C PRO A 91 -3.48 14.06 -3.00
N GLU A 92 -3.88 14.99 -3.87
CA GLU A 92 -3.03 15.45 -4.96
C GLU A 92 -1.79 16.09 -4.29
N ARG A 93 -0.61 15.59 -4.66
CA ARG A 93 0.67 16.00 -4.06
C ARG A 93 0.85 17.51 -3.96
#